data_AF-A0AAU9TNI1-F1
#
_entry.id   AF-A0AAU9TNI1-F1
#
_cell.length_a   1.000
_cell.length_b   1.000
_cell.length_c   1.000
_cell.angle_alpha   90.00
_cell.angle_beta   90.00
_cell.angle_gamma   90.00
#
_symmetry.space_group_name_H-M   'P 1'
#
loop_
_entity.id
_entity.type
_entity.pdbx_description
1 polymer ?
#
loop_
_entity_poly.entity_id
_entity_poly.type
_entity_poly.pdbx_seq_one_letter_code
_entity_poly.pdbx_strand_id
1 'polypeptide(L)' 'MHPQRVTVWCGLWAGGVIGPYFFENEFGQAVTVNGVRYREMISDFLVIENMSIFFYHRIEVCHRSRGEHLANIVFHT' A
#
# COMPACT_ATOMS: atom_id res chain seq x y z
N MET A 1 -1.06 27.56 -20.12
CA MET A 1 -0.32 26.41 -19.57
C MET A 1 -1.27 25.59 -18.72
N HIS A 2 -1.23 24.26 -18.83
CA HIS A 2 -2.10 23.38 -18.04
C HIS A 2 -1.32 22.93 -16.78
N PRO A 3 -1.97 22.83 -15.61
CA PRO A 3 -1.30 22.33 -14.40
C PRO A 3 -0.79 20.91 -14.61
N GLN A 4 0.44 20.64 -14.17
CA GLN A 4 0.97 19.29 -14.16
C GLN A 4 0.14 18.44 -13.20
N ARG A 5 -0.25 17.25 -13.63
CA ARG A 5 -1.04 16.29 -12.84
C ARG A 5 -0.14 15.13 -12.46
N VAL A 6 -0.32 14.61 -11.26
CA VAL A 6 0.32 13.39 -10.77
C VAL A 6 -0.73 12.37 -10.37
N THR A 7 -0.38 11.08 -10.48
CA THR A 7 -1.22 9.99 -9.99
C THR A 7 -0.48 9.30 -8.86
N VAL A 8 -1.17 9.10 -7.74
CA VAL A 8 -0.61 8.52 -6.52
C VAL A 8 -1.47 7.36 -6.07
N TRP A 9 -0.82 6.30 -5.57
CA TRP A 9 -1.48 5.26 -4.80
C TRP A 9 -1.19 5.44 -3.30
N CYS A 10 -2.24 5.37 -2.48
CA CYS A 10 -2.14 5.30 -1.03
C CYS A 10 -3.09 4.23 -0.52
N GLY A 11 -2.66 3.43 0.45
CA GLY A 11 -3.52 2.53 1.21
C GLY A 11 -4.00 3.19 2.52
N LEU A 12 -5.20 2.88 2.97
CA LEU A 12 -5.70 3.31 4.27
C LEU A 12 -5.96 2.09 5.14
N TRP A 13 -5.66 2.19 6.43
CA TRP A 13 -6.02 1.19 7.42
C TRP A 13 -6.18 1.83 8.81
N ALA A 14 -6.65 1.06 9.80
CA ALA A 14 -7.04 1.58 11.11
C ALA A 14 -5.93 2.35 11.86
N GLY A 15 -4.65 2.05 11.62
CA GLY A 15 -3.53 2.73 12.26
C GLY A 15 -2.78 3.73 11.38
N GLY A 16 -3.26 4.05 10.17
CA GLY A 16 -2.70 5.14 9.38
C GLY A 16 -2.81 5.00 7.85
N VAL A 17 -1.95 5.75 7.17
CA VAL A 17 -1.83 5.79 5.70
C VAL A 17 -0.59 5.01 5.27
N ILE A 18 -0.74 4.24 4.20
CA ILE A 18 0.31 3.41 3.60
C ILE A 18 0.75 4.09 2.32
N GLY A 19 1.99 4.56 2.31
CA GLY A 19 2.56 5.29 1.17
C GLY A 19 1.94 6.68 0.98
N PRO A 20 2.66 7.52 0.23
CA PRO A 20 2.28 7.74 -1.17
C PRO A 20 3.24 7.09 -2.16
N TYR A 21 2.71 6.30 -3.10
CA TYR A 21 3.46 5.80 -4.26
C TYR A 21 3.10 6.63 -5.50
N PHE A 22 4.10 7.31 -6.08
CA PHE A 22 3.91 8.15 -7.26
C PHE A 22 4.15 7.34 -8.54
N PHE A 23 3.19 7.36 -9.45
CA PHE A 23 3.38 6.77 -10.77
C PHE A 23 4.09 7.77 -11.67
N GLU A 24 5.42 7.73 -11.65
CA GLU A 24 6.29 8.63 -12.42
C GLU A 24 7.32 7.84 -13.23
N ASN A 25 7.81 8.44 -14.32
CA ASN A 25 8.97 7.92 -15.04
C ASN A 25 10.28 8.40 -14.39
N GLU A 26 11.42 8.01 -14.97
CA GLU A 26 12.76 8.39 -14.52
C GLU A 26 13.01 9.92 -14.50
N PHE A 27 12.15 10.69 -15.17
CA PHE A 27 12.20 12.16 -15.22
C PHE A 27 11.16 12.82 -14.29
N GLY A 28 10.51 12.08 -13.40
CA GLY A 28 9.50 12.60 -12.47
C GLY A 28 8.19 13.03 -13.15
N GLN A 29 7.92 12.55 -14.35
CA GLN A 29 6.69 12.87 -15.06
C GLN A 29 5.64 11.81 -14.80
N ALA A 30 4.41 12.24 -14.50
CA ALA A 30 3.30 11.34 -14.25
C ALA A 30 3.04 10.42 -15.45
N VAL A 31 2.92 9.13 -15.17
CA VAL A 31 2.63 8.12 -16.17
C VAL A 31 1.23 7.55 -15.99
N THR A 32 0.62 7.13 -17.10
CA THR A 32 -0.68 6.45 -17.05
C THR A 32 -0.57 5.14 -16.28
N VAL A 33 -1.43 4.97 -15.28
CA VAL A 33 -1.52 3.74 -14.52
C VAL A 33 -2.17 2.66 -15.39
N ASN A 34 -1.54 1.49 -15.45
CA ASN A 34 -2.08 0.31 -16.10
C ASN A 34 -1.86 -0.92 -15.21
N GLY A 35 -2.40 -2.06 -15.60
CA GLY A 35 -2.32 -3.28 -14.78
C GLY A 35 -0.90 -3.76 -14.50
N VAL A 36 0.04 -3.56 -15.44
CA VAL A 36 1.45 -3.96 -15.25
C VAL A 36 2.09 -3.09 -14.18
N ARG A 37 2.02 -1.77 -14.33
CA ARG A 37 2.57 -0.80 -13.37
C ARG A 37 1.93 -0.90 -11.99
N TYR A 38 0.63 -1.20 -11.95
CA TYR A 38 -0.07 -1.40 -10.69
C TYR A 38 0.39 -2.70 -9.99
N ARG A 39 0.60 -3.77 -10.75
CA ARG A 39 1.15 -5.02 -10.23
C ARG A 39 2.59 -4.85 -9.75
N GLU A 40 3.42 -4.14 -10.49
CA GLU A 40 4.78 -3.78 -10.08
C GLU A 40 4.77 -2.98 -8.78
N MET A 41 3.92 -1.96 -8.65
CA MET A 41 3.73 -1.24 -7.39
C MET A 41 3.35 -2.19 -6.24
N ILE A 42 2.41 -3.11 -6.43
CA ILE A 42 2.05 -4.07 -5.38
C ILE A 42 3.26 -4.94 -5.00
N SER A 43 3.94 -5.53 -5.99
CA SER A 43 5.07 -6.42 -5.76
C SER A 43 6.27 -5.72 -5.13
N ASP A 44 6.58 -4.50 -5.57
CA ASP A 44 7.85 -3.85 -5.25
C ASP A 44 7.70 -2.89 -4.07
N PHE A 45 6.56 -2.20 -3.95
CA PHE A 45 6.33 -1.21 -2.90
C PHE A 45 5.50 -1.77 -1.74
N LEU A 46 4.41 -2.50 -2.03
CA LEU A 46 3.51 -2.99 -0.97
C LEU A 46 3.99 -4.28 -0.32
N VAL A 47 4.60 -5.19 -1.09
CA VAL A 47 5.07 -6.48 -0.56
C VAL A 47 6.47 -6.36 0.06
N ILE A 48 7.37 -5.54 -0.49
CA ILE A 48 8.76 -5.46 0.02
C ILE A 48 8.89 -4.51 1.21
N GLU A 49 8.42 -3.26 1.10
CA GLU A 49 8.62 -2.27 2.19
C GLU A 49 7.70 -2.51 3.38
N ASN A 50 6.62 -3.23 3.14
CA ASN A 50 5.42 -3.12 3.94
C ASN A 50 4.98 -4.48 4.51
N MET A 51 5.39 -5.62 3.94
CA MET A 51 5.03 -6.93 4.51
C MET A 51 5.59 -7.09 5.94
N SER A 52 6.80 -6.60 6.23
CA SER A 52 7.37 -6.65 7.57
C SER A 52 6.56 -5.78 8.56
N ILE A 53 6.32 -4.52 8.21
CA ILE A 53 5.60 -3.56 9.08
C ILE A 53 4.12 -3.98 9.25
N PHE A 54 3.46 -4.36 8.15
CA PHE A 54 2.12 -4.93 8.22
C PHE A 54 2.10 -6.18 9.05
N PHE A 55 3.00 -7.14 8.85
CA PHE A 55 2.97 -8.38 9.61
C PHE A 55 3.20 -8.15 11.10
N TYR A 56 4.20 -7.37 11.51
CA TYR A 56 4.43 -7.05 12.93
C TYR A 56 3.24 -6.31 13.55
N HIS A 57 2.69 -5.31 12.87
CA HIS A 57 1.55 -4.57 13.41
C HIS A 57 0.27 -5.42 13.44
N ARG A 58 0.04 -6.25 12.42
CA ARG A 58 -1.12 -7.17 12.38
C ARG A 58 -1.01 -8.21 13.49
N ILE A 59 0.19 -8.73 13.77
CA ILE A 59 0.48 -9.60 14.93
C ILE A 59 0.21 -8.86 16.24
N GLU A 60 0.62 -7.60 16.38
CA GLU A 60 0.31 -6.79 17.56
C GLU A 60 -1.20 -6.60 17.77
N VAL A 61 -1.94 -6.34 16.69
CA VAL A 61 -3.41 -6.29 16.71
C VAL A 61 -4.01 -7.65 17.07
N CYS A 62 -3.51 -8.78 16.53
CA CYS A 62 -3.93 -10.13 16.96
C CYS A 62 -3.79 -10.28 18.48
N HIS A 63 -2.63 -9.90 19.02
CA HIS A 63 -2.29 -10.07 20.42
C HIS A 63 -3.16 -9.19 21.32
N ARG A 64 -3.42 -7.93 20.94
CA ARG A 64 -4.35 -7.05 21.67
C ARG A 64 -5.79 -7.55 21.61
N SER A 65 -6.20 -8.12 20.49
CA SER A 65 -7.56 -8.65 20.26
C SER A 65 -7.75 -10.10 20.74
N ARG A 66 -6.78 -10.68 21.46
CA ARG A 66 -6.84 -12.05 22.01
C ARG A 66 -6.99 -13.18 20.97
N GLY A 67 -6.59 -12.97 19.72
CA GLY A 67 -6.48 -14.05 18.73
C GLY A 67 -7.79 -14.46 18.04
N GLU A 68 -8.76 -13.55 17.87
CA GLU A 68 -9.94 -13.78 17.03
C GLU A 68 -9.54 -13.91 15.54
N HIS A 69 -9.21 -15.16 15.15
CA HIS A 69 -8.99 -15.74 13.82
C HIS A 69 -8.18 -14.92 12.79
N LEU A 70 -7.00 -15.45 12.40
CA LEU A 70 -6.13 -14.92 11.33
C LEU A 70 -6.87 -14.56 10.02
N ALA A 71 -8.00 -15.21 9.72
CA ALA A 71 -8.83 -14.92 8.56
C ALA A 71 -9.44 -13.49 8.58
N ASN A 72 -9.74 -12.95 9.76
CA ASN A 72 -10.30 -11.60 9.92
C ASN A 72 -9.28 -10.50 9.64
N ILE A 73 -8.00 -10.85 9.61
CA ILE A 73 -6.90 -9.90 9.48
C ILE A 73 -6.57 -9.69 8.01
N VAL A 74 -6.75 -10.72 7.19
CA VAL A 74 -6.39 -10.64 5.76
C VAL A 74 -7.49 -9.97 4.93
N PHE A 75 -8.77 -10.05 5.34
CA PHE A 75 -9.91 -9.66 4.48
C PHE A 75 -11.00 -8.77 5.08
N HIS A 76 -10.88 -8.23 6.29
CA HIS A 76 -11.89 -7.26 6.73
C HIS A 76 -11.76 -5.91 6.02
N THR A 77 -12.68 -5.73 5.05
CA THR A 77 -13.26 -4.44 4.67
C THR A 77 -14.21 -3.96 5.76
#